data_AF-A0A4R4DQ22-F1
#
_entry.id   AF-A0A4R4DQ22-F1
#
_cell.length_a   1.000
_cell.length_b   1.000
_cell.length_c   1.000
_cell.angle_alpha   90.00
_cell.angle_beta   90.00
_cell.angle_gamma   90.00
#
_symmetry.space_group_name_H-M   'P 1'
#
loop_
_entity.id
_entity.type
_entity.pdbx_description
1 polymer ?
#
loop_
_entity_poly.entity_id
_entity_poly.type
_entity_poly.pdbx_seq_one_letter_code
_entity_poly.pdbx_strand_id
1 'polypeptide(L)'
;MVFTANRLRDGRVVWLAAGGAWAGRLAEARVFPPEEAAAGLALAQAGERAQQVVGAYGTEVALRGGLPVPVKFRERLRAQGPSVAAEPRGMDGLAEPRGMDGLAEPRGMDGLAEPPAHRLAS
;
A
#
# COMPACT_ATOMS: atom_id res chain seq x y z
N MET A 1 -30.22 -0.55 -2.29
CA MET A 1 -28.91 -0.59 -1.59
C MET A 1 -27.86 -1.25 -2.47
N VAL A 2 -26.59 -1.14 -2.12
CA VAL A 2 -25.46 -1.80 -2.80
C VAL A 2 -24.59 -2.49 -1.76
N PHE A 3 -23.76 -3.45 -2.19
CA PHE A 3 -22.80 -4.12 -1.33
C PHE A 3 -21.38 -3.76 -1.72
N THR A 4 -20.54 -3.53 -0.72
CA THR A 4 -19.14 -3.12 -0.90
C THR A 4 -18.22 -3.91 0.02
N ALA A 5 -16.96 -4.01 -0.35
CA ALA A 5 -15.92 -4.71 0.39
C ALA A 5 -14.54 -4.19 0.00
N ASN A 6 -13.47 -4.67 0.65
CA ASN A 6 -12.10 -4.50 0.19
C ASN A 6 -11.63 -5.77 -0.53
N ARG A 7 -11.10 -5.64 -1.75
CA ARG A 7 -10.58 -6.77 -2.52
C ARG A 7 -9.25 -7.21 -1.95
N LEU A 8 -9.09 -8.52 -1.72
CA LEU A 8 -7.93 -9.06 -1.02
C LEU A 8 -6.61 -8.92 -1.79
N ARG A 9 -6.65 -9.00 -3.13
CA ARG A 9 -5.43 -8.96 -3.96
C ARG A 9 -4.71 -7.61 -3.96
N ASP A 10 -5.45 -6.51 -3.78
CA ASP A 10 -4.95 -5.14 -3.99
C ASP A 10 -5.46 -4.12 -2.97
N GLY A 11 -6.27 -4.55 -2.00
CA GLY A 11 -6.83 -3.71 -0.93
C GLY A 11 -7.88 -2.69 -1.40
N ARG A 12 -8.21 -2.61 -2.70
CA ARG A 12 -9.10 -1.58 -3.24
C ARG A 12 -10.54 -1.80 -2.81
N VAL A 13 -11.28 -0.71 -2.62
CA VAL A 13 -12.74 -0.77 -2.44
C VAL A 13 -13.38 -1.27 -3.73
N VAL A 14 -14.26 -2.25 -3.58
CA VAL A 14 -15.01 -2.85 -4.68
C VAL A 14 -16.49 -2.92 -4.35
N TRP A 15 -17.29 -3.12 -5.39
CA TRP A 15 -18.74 -3.12 -5.33
C TRP A 15 -19.28 -4.36 -6.01
N LEU A 16 -20.31 -4.96 -5.42
CA LEU A 16 -20.95 -6.14 -5.99
C LEU A 16 -21.74 -5.74 -7.24
N ALA A 17 -21.32 -6.25 -8.39
CA ALA A 17 -21.94 -6.01 -9.68
C ALA A 17 -22.96 -7.10 -10.04
N ALA A 18 -23.60 -6.95 -11.19
CA ALA A 18 -24.43 -8.01 -11.75
C ALA A 18 -23.62 -9.31 -11.95
N GLY A 19 -24.28 -10.47 -11.84
CA GLY A 19 -23.63 -11.77 -11.98
C GLY A 19 -22.70 -12.18 -10.82
N GLY A 20 -22.63 -11.40 -9.74
CA GLY A 20 -21.81 -11.71 -8.56
C GLY A 20 -20.33 -11.33 -8.68
N ALA A 21 -19.96 -10.58 -9.73
CA ALA A 21 -18.60 -10.08 -9.90
C ALA A 21 -18.32 -8.85 -9.01
N TRP A 22 -17.03 -8.54 -8.81
CA TRP A 22 -16.57 -7.38 -8.03
C TRP A 22 -16.00 -6.27 -8.92
N ALA A 23 -16.74 -5.18 -9.04
CA ALA A 23 -16.37 -4.00 -9.83
C ALA A 23 -15.58 -2.98 -8.99
N GLY A 24 -14.69 -2.24 -9.64
CA GLY A 24 -13.91 -1.18 -8.99
C GLY A 24 -14.62 0.18 -8.88
N ARG A 25 -15.76 0.34 -9.55
CA ARG A 25 -16.52 1.60 -9.60
C ARG A 25 -17.94 1.40 -9.07
N LEU A 26 -18.41 2.32 -8.25
CA LEU A 26 -19.78 2.30 -7.71
C LEU A 26 -20.84 2.35 -8.82
N ALA A 27 -20.57 3.05 -9.93
CA ALA A 27 -21.50 3.14 -11.07
C ALA A 27 -21.83 1.77 -11.71
N GLU A 28 -20.98 0.76 -11.51
CA GLU A 28 -21.18 -0.60 -12.01
C GLU A 28 -21.85 -1.52 -10.97
N ALA A 29 -22.08 -1.01 -9.75
CA ALA A 29 -22.69 -1.80 -8.69
C ALA A 29 -24.13 -2.15 -9.04
N ARG A 30 -24.53 -3.39 -8.75
CA ARG A 30 -25.93 -3.77 -8.78
C ARG A 30 -26.64 -3.11 -7.61
N VAL A 31 -27.72 -2.40 -7.89
CA VAL A 31 -28.62 -1.87 -6.86
C VAL A 31 -29.65 -2.96 -6.54
N PHE A 32 -29.66 -3.40 -5.29
CA PHE A 32 -30.62 -4.36 -4.76
C PHE A 32 -31.80 -3.61 -4.12
N PRO A 33 -33.05 -3.91 -4.51
CA PRO A 33 -34.21 -3.40 -3.78
C PRO A 33 -34.30 -4.05 -2.37
N PRO A 34 -35.05 -3.46 -1.43
CA PRO A 34 -35.10 -3.91 -0.03
C PRO A 34 -35.43 -5.41 0.13
N GLU A 35 -36.35 -5.93 -0.68
CA GLU A 35 -36.77 -7.33 -0.69
C GLU A 35 -35.67 -8.31 -1.15
N GLU A 36 -34.69 -7.83 -1.92
CA GLU A 36 -33.54 -8.62 -2.37
C GLU A 36 -32.28 -8.40 -1.51
N ALA A 37 -32.36 -7.58 -0.46
CA ALA A 37 -31.19 -7.22 0.35
C ALA A 37 -30.50 -8.47 0.95
N ALA A 38 -31.27 -9.43 1.44
CA ALA A 38 -30.74 -10.68 1.99
C ALA A 38 -29.98 -11.51 0.95
N ALA A 39 -30.49 -11.57 -0.28
CA ALA A 39 -29.83 -12.27 -1.38
C ALA A 39 -28.53 -11.56 -1.80
N GLY A 40 -28.54 -10.23 -1.86
CA GLY A 40 -27.33 -9.44 -2.13
C GLY A 40 -26.26 -9.63 -1.06
N LEU A 41 -26.64 -9.68 0.22
CA LEU A 41 -25.72 -9.94 1.32
C LEU A 41 -25.12 -11.35 1.22
N ALA A 42 -25.94 -12.36 0.93
CA ALA A 42 -25.48 -13.74 0.77
C ALA A 42 -24.46 -13.90 -0.37
N LEU A 43 -24.66 -13.19 -1.49
CA LEU A 43 -23.69 -13.11 -2.59
C LEU A 43 -22.41 -12.41 -2.17
N ALA A 44 -22.50 -11.29 -1.45
CA ALA A 44 -21.34 -10.57 -0.95
C ALA A 44 -20.49 -11.45 -0.02
N GLN A 45 -21.14 -12.17 0.90
CA GLN A 45 -20.48 -13.14 1.78
C GLN A 45 -19.91 -14.36 1.04
N ALA A 46 -20.50 -14.76 -0.09
CA ALA A 46 -19.91 -15.79 -0.95
C ALA A 46 -18.55 -15.33 -1.50
N GLY A 47 -18.40 -14.05 -1.84
CA GLY A 47 -17.12 -13.46 -2.22
C GLY A 47 -16.07 -13.51 -1.10
N GLU A 48 -16.48 -13.35 0.17
CA GLU A 48 -15.58 -13.53 1.31
C GLU A 48 -15.17 -14.99 1.51
N ARG A 49 -16.13 -15.93 1.43
CA ARG A 49 -15.83 -17.37 1.50
C ARG A 49 -14.90 -17.81 0.37
N ALA A 50 -15.02 -17.20 -0.81
CA ALA A 50 -14.15 -17.43 -1.95
C ALA A 50 -12.80 -16.67 -1.87
N GLN A 51 -12.52 -15.97 -0.76
CA GLN A 51 -11.28 -15.22 -0.54
C GLN A 51 -11.00 -14.18 -1.65
N GLN A 52 -12.05 -13.61 -2.24
CA GLN A 52 -11.93 -12.55 -3.23
C GLN A 52 -11.90 -11.17 -2.57
N VAL A 53 -12.65 -11.02 -1.47
CA VAL A 53 -12.84 -9.77 -0.73
C VAL A 53 -12.90 -10.03 0.77
N VAL A 54 -12.84 -8.96 1.55
CA VAL A 54 -12.99 -8.96 3.01
C VAL A 54 -13.78 -7.74 3.46
N GLY A 55 -14.54 -7.89 4.54
CA GLY A 55 -15.32 -6.82 5.16
C GLY A 55 -16.51 -6.43 4.31
N ALA A 56 -17.22 -7.41 3.74
CA ALA A 56 -18.37 -7.18 2.90
C ALA A 56 -19.58 -6.68 3.71
N TYR A 57 -20.19 -5.57 3.31
CA TYR A 57 -21.39 -5.03 3.95
C TYR A 57 -22.29 -4.28 2.96
N GLY A 58 -23.56 -4.14 3.31
CA GLY A 58 -24.56 -3.40 2.55
C GLY A 58 -24.64 -1.94 2.96
N THR A 59 -24.87 -1.05 2.00
CA THR A 59 -25.19 0.34 2.25
C THR A 59 -26.25 0.91 1.32
N GLU A 60 -26.98 1.90 1.83
CA GLU A 60 -27.98 2.64 1.10
C GLU A 60 -27.35 3.59 0.09
N VAL A 61 -28.00 3.71 -1.06
CA VAL A 61 -27.63 4.64 -2.12
C VAL A 61 -28.88 5.32 -2.62
N ALA A 62 -28.76 6.58 -2.98
CA ALA A 62 -29.78 7.27 -3.76
C ALA A 62 -29.44 7.12 -5.24
N LEU A 63 -30.46 7.06 -6.10
CA LEU A 63 -30.25 7.16 -7.54
C LEU A 63 -30.27 8.64 -7.94
N ARG A 64 -29.26 9.04 -8.73
CA ARG A 64 -29.15 10.37 -9.33
C ARG A 64 -28.75 10.17 -10.80
N GLY A 65 -29.64 10.54 -11.72
CA GLY A 65 -29.41 10.29 -13.16
C GLY A 65 -29.22 8.80 -13.50
N GLY A 66 -29.88 7.90 -12.77
CA GLY A 66 -29.73 6.45 -12.93
C GLY A 66 -28.49 5.83 -12.28
N LEU A 67 -27.57 6.65 -11.73
CA LEU A 67 -26.36 6.17 -11.08
C LEU A 67 -26.51 6.13 -9.55
N PRO A 68 -25.99 5.08 -8.89
CA PRO A 68 -25.99 5.00 -7.43
C PRO A 68 -24.99 6.00 -6.83
N VAL A 69 -25.47 6.79 -5.86
CA VAL A 69 -24.67 7.75 -5.09
C VAL A 69 -24.84 7.42 -3.59
N PRO A 70 -23.76 7.32 -2.80
CA PRO A 70 -23.87 6.98 -1.38
C PRO A 70 -24.63 8.06 -0.60
N VAL A 71 -25.54 7.64 0.27
CA VAL A 71 -26.32 8.59 1.09
C VAL A 71 -25.53 9.10 2.30
N LYS A 72 -24.56 8.33 2.82
CA LYS A 72 -23.78 8.69 4.01
C LYS A 72 -22.38 9.23 3.68
N PHE A 73 -21.90 10.16 4.52
CA PHE A 73 -20.61 10.86 4.36
C PHE A 73 -19.39 9.92 4.42
N ARG A 74 -19.37 8.92 5.33
CA ARG A 74 -18.25 7.96 5.44
C ARG A 74 -18.05 7.11 4.18
N GLU A 75 -19.12 6.86 3.44
CA GLU A 75 -19.06 6.07 2.20
C GLU A 75 -18.60 6.88 1.00
N ARG A 76 -18.86 8.20 0.99
CA ARG A 76 -18.27 9.08 -0.02
C ARG A 76 -16.75 9.06 0.05
N LEU A 77 -16.17 9.00 1.26
CA LEU A 77 -14.72 8.86 1.43
C LEU A 77 -14.21 7.49 0.95
N ARG A 78 -14.94 6.39 1.24
CA ARG A 78 -14.57 5.05 0.73
C ARG A 78 -14.71 4.91 -0.78
N ALA A 79 -15.76 5.48 -1.37
CA ALA A 79 -15.98 5.46 -2.82
C ALA A 79 -14.86 6.19 -3.59
N GLN A 80 -14.22 7.18 -2.96
CA GLN A 80 -13.07 7.89 -3.50
C GLN A 80 -11.75 7.09 -3.38
N GLY A 81 -11.75 5.94 -2.69
CA GLY A 81 -10.56 5.15 -2.44
C GLY A 81 -9.75 5.65 -1.24
N PRO A 82 -8.60 5.02 -0.92
CA PRO A 82 -7.81 5.37 0.24
C PRO A 82 -7.32 6.82 0.15
N SER A 83 -7.48 7.58 1.25
CA SER A 83 -6.97 8.96 1.34
C SER A 83 -5.45 9.04 1.49
N VAL A 84 -4.79 7.89 1.66
CA VAL A 84 -3.34 7.73 1.57
C VAL A 84 -3.05 7.04 0.25
N ALA A 85 -2.40 7.74 -0.68
CA ALA A 85 -1.76 7.11 -1.80
C ALA A 85 -0.79 6.07 -1.24
N ALA A 86 -0.97 4.79 -1.58
CA ALA A 86 0.09 3.81 -1.42
C ALA A 86 1.16 4.18 -2.47
N GLU A 87 1.99 5.15 -2.15
CA GLU A 87 3.21 5.38 -2.91
C GLU A 87 4.05 4.11 -2.79
N PRO A 88 4.43 3.46 -3.90
CA PRO A 88 5.50 2.49 -3.85
C PRO A 88 6.76 3.28 -3.50
N ARG A 89 7.19 3.23 -2.24
CA ARG A 89 8.55 3.63 -1.89
C ARG A 89 9.47 2.73 -2.70
N GLY A 90 10.13 3.31 -3.70
CA GLY A 90 11.12 2.65 -4.53
C GLY A 90 12.10 1.85 -3.67
N MET A 91 12.23 0.58 -4.01
CA MET A 91 13.26 -0.30 -3.46
C MET A 91 14.44 -0.23 -4.43
N ASP A 92 15.02 0.96 -4.53
CA ASP A 92 16.01 1.33 -5.55
C ASP A 92 17.17 2.02 -4.82
N GLY A 93 17.96 1.24 -4.08
CA GLY A 93 19.05 1.80 -3.27
C GLY A 93 20.00 0.81 -2.61
N LEU A 94 20.02 -0.46 -3.03
CA LEU A 94 21.16 -1.33 -2.71
C LEU A 94 22.35 -0.88 -3.55
N ALA A 95 23.06 0.14 -3.08
CA ALA A 95 24.41 0.41 -3.56
C ALA A 95 25.31 -0.73 -3.10
N GLU A 96 25.78 -1.53 -4.05
CA GLU A 96 26.74 -2.60 -3.81
C GLU A 96 28.06 -2.06 -3.24
N PRO A 97 28.71 -2.76 -2.30
CA PRO A 97 30.05 -2.43 -1.87
C PRO A 97 31.04 -2.82 -2.98
N ARG A 98 31.58 -1.82 -3.71
CA ARG A 98 32.75 -2.04 -4.56
C ARG A 98 33.97 -2.34 -3.68
N GLY A 99 34.48 -3.56 -3.80
CA GLY A 99 35.75 -3.98 -3.22
C GLY A 99 36.90 -3.07 -3.65
N MET A 100 37.73 -2.72 -2.67
CA MET A 100 39.08 -2.23 -2.92
C MET A 100 40.04 -3.31 -2.42
N ASP A 101 40.40 -4.21 -3.34
CA ASP A 101 41.56 -5.08 -3.20
C ASP A 101 42.81 -4.27 -3.54
N GLY A 102 43.77 -4.23 -2.62
CA GLY A 102 45.06 -3.57 -2.85
C GLY A 102 45.96 -3.54 -1.61
N LEU A 103 46.47 -4.71 -1.20
CA LEU A 103 47.57 -4.85 -0.25
C LEU A 103 48.91 -4.48 -0.90
N ALA A 104 49.72 -3.63 -0.25
CA ALA A 104 51.19 -3.70 -0.26
C ALA A 104 51.82 -2.91 0.91
N GLU A 105 52.92 -3.46 1.43
CA GLU A 105 53.49 -3.39 2.79
C GLU A 105 54.21 -2.09 3.25
N PRO A 106 54.54 -1.96 4.56
CA PRO A 106 55.42 -0.91 5.10
C PRO A 106 56.89 -1.39 5.27
N ARG A 107 57.87 -0.62 4.79
CA ARG A 107 59.33 -0.66 5.10
C ARG A 107 59.93 0.65 4.53
N GLY A 108 60.87 1.39 5.09
CA GLY A 108 61.78 1.29 6.24
C GLY A 108 62.57 2.62 6.31
N MET A 109 63.38 2.78 7.35
CA MET A 109 64.05 4.02 7.82
C MET A 109 65.26 4.49 6.99
N ASP A 110 65.77 5.67 7.40
CA ASP A 110 67.15 6.22 7.33
C ASP A 110 67.31 7.46 6.42
N GLY A 111 67.84 8.62 6.87
CA GLY A 111 68.39 9.00 8.17
C GLY A 111 68.97 10.43 8.18
N LEU A 112 69.45 10.79 9.39
CA LEU A 112 70.55 11.72 9.72
C LEU A 112 70.37 13.24 9.59
N ALA A 113 70.35 13.93 10.75
CA ALA A 113 71.48 14.76 11.22
C ALA A 113 71.25 15.34 12.64
N GLU A 114 72.06 14.92 13.62
CA GLU A 114 72.51 15.77 14.76
C GLU A 114 73.75 16.60 14.31
N PRO A 115 74.39 17.53 15.08
CA PRO A 115 74.31 17.91 16.53
C PRO A 115 74.37 19.47 16.72
N PRO A 116 74.88 20.13 17.81
CA PRO A 116 75.33 19.66 19.14
C PRO A 116 74.84 20.43 20.39
N ALA A 117 75.17 19.81 21.52
CA ALA A 117 75.11 20.15 22.93
C ALA A 117 75.22 21.62 23.38
N HIS A 118 74.56 21.94 24.50
CA HIS A 118 75.20 22.67 25.61
C HIS A 118 74.62 22.28 26.99
N ARG A 119 75.56 22.23 27.93
CA ARG A 119 75.61 21.63 29.27
C ARG A 119 75.03 22.54 30.38
N LEU A 120 74.69 21.92 31.53
CA LEU A 120 74.85 22.34 32.96
C LEU A 120 73.53 22.26 33.77
N ALA A 121 73.46 21.35 34.75
CA ALA A 121 73.65 21.59 36.21
C ALA A 121 72.49 22.42 36.80
N SER A 122 71.76 22.00 37.82
CA SER A 122 72.16 21.34 39.07
C SER A 122 70.98 20.60 39.69
#